data_AF-A0A354B908-F1
#
_entry.id   AF-A0A354B908-F1
#
_cell.length_a   1.000
_cell.length_b   1.000
_cell.length_c   1.000
_cell.angle_alpha   90.00
_cell.angle_beta   90.00
_cell.angle_gamma   90.00
#
_symmetry.space_group_name_H-M   'P 1'
#
loop_
_entity.id
_entity.type
_entity.pdbx_description
1 polymer ?
#
loop_
_entity_poly.entity_id
_entity_poly.type
_entity_poly.pdbx_seq_one_letter_code
_entity_poly.pdbx_strand_id
1 'polypeptide(L)'
;PGITQHTVMTLAADHGIDIQVGDLARSDLYTADEIFVVGTAAEVSAVNSVDDRPVPCPGPATKVLADAYADLVRGRNETYRAWNELAS
;
A
#
# COMPACT_ATOMS: atom_id res chain seq x y z
N PRO A 1 -1.87 -14.07 0.03
CA PRO A 1 -1.93 -12.59 -0.05
C PRO A 1 -3.23 -12.15 -0.71
N GLY A 2 -3.89 -11.11 -0.19
CA GLY A 2 -5.03 -10.50 -0.89
C GLY A 2 -4.59 -9.90 -2.22
N ILE A 3 -5.51 -9.74 -3.18
CA ILE A 3 -5.19 -9.18 -4.51
C ILE A 3 -4.57 -7.78 -4.35
N THR A 4 -5.19 -6.90 -3.56
CA THR A 4 -4.66 -5.55 -3.29
C THR A 4 -3.28 -5.60 -2.66
N GLN A 5 -3.03 -6.52 -1.72
CA GLN A 5 -1.71 -6.68 -1.11
C GLN A 5 -0.66 -7.08 -2.16
N HIS A 6 -0.99 -8.04 -3.03
CA HIS A 6 -0.08 -8.45 -4.10
C HIS A 6 0.20 -7.29 -5.07
N THR A 7 -0.83 -6.56 -5.50
CA THR A 7 -0.67 -5.36 -6.34
C THR A 7 0.23 -4.32 -5.71
N VAL A 8 0.04 -3.99 -4.43
CA VAL A 8 0.85 -3.00 -3.73
C VAL A 8 2.29 -3.47 -3.56
N MET A 9 2.52 -4.77 -3.33
CA MET A 9 3.87 -5.34 -3.30
C MET A 9 4.58 -5.23 -4.67
N THR A 10 3.86 -5.46 -5.77
CA THR A 10 4.42 -5.27 -7.11
C THR A 10 4.79 -3.81 -7.35
N LEU A 11 3.90 -2.86 -7.02
CA LEU A 11 4.19 -1.43 -7.15
C LEU A 11 5.35 -0.99 -6.27
N ALA A 12 5.44 -1.50 -5.04
CA ALA A 12 6.57 -1.23 -4.16
C ALA A 12 7.91 -1.67 -4.77
N ALA A 13 7.97 -2.86 -5.37
CA ALA A 13 9.16 -3.32 -6.08
C ALA A 13 9.52 -2.41 -7.28
N ASP A 14 8.53 -1.96 -8.06
CA ASP A 14 8.75 -1.03 -9.19
C ASP A 14 9.31 0.33 -8.73
N HIS A 15 8.95 0.75 -7.52
CA HIS A 15 9.45 1.98 -6.89
C HIS A 15 10.74 1.79 -6.09
N GLY A 16 11.35 0.59 -6.12
CA GLY A 16 12.59 0.28 -5.41
C GLY A 16 12.43 0.21 -3.89
N ILE A 17 11.23 -0.10 -3.41
CA ILE A 17 10.93 -0.30 -1.99
C ILE A 17 11.09 -1.78 -1.65
N ASP A 18 12.04 -2.10 -0.79
CA ASP A 18 12.28 -3.47 -0.32
C ASP A 18 11.12 -3.99 0.53
N ILE A 19 10.78 -5.26 0.33
CA ILE A 19 9.65 -5.91 1.01
C ILE A 19 10.14 -7.14 1.75
N GLN A 20 9.79 -7.20 3.03
CA GLN A 20 9.93 -8.39 3.85
C GLN A 20 8.57 -8.85 4.35
N VAL A 21 8.33 -10.16 4.30
CA VAL A 21 7.11 -10.78 4.79
C VAL A 21 7.47 -11.67 5.96
N GLY A 22 6.85 -11.42 7.10
CA GLY A 22 7.06 -12.18 8.32
C GLY A 22 6.02 -11.81 9.37
N ASP A 23 6.18 -12.38 10.55
CA ASP A 23 5.35 -12.05 11.70
C ASP A 23 5.77 -10.69 12.27
N LEU A 24 4.79 -9.83 12.55
CA LEU A 24 4.99 -8.54 13.20
C LEU A 24 4.43 -8.60 14.61
N ALA A 25 5.22 -8.18 15.58
CA ALA A 25 4.77 -7.93 16.94
C ALA A 25 4.18 -6.52 17.06
N ARG A 26 3.37 -6.29 18.10
CA ARG A 26 2.85 -4.93 18.38
C ARG A 26 3.97 -3.91 18.60
N SER A 27 5.10 -4.33 19.16
CA SER A 27 6.26 -3.47 19.35
C SER A 27 6.79 -2.90 18.04
N ASP A 28 6.76 -3.68 16.96
CA ASP A 28 7.24 -3.25 15.65
C ASP A 28 6.36 -2.13 15.09
N LEU A 29 5.04 -2.24 15.30
CA LEU A 29 4.08 -1.19 14.92
C LEU A 29 4.31 0.11 15.68
N TYR A 30 4.67 0.04 16.97
CA TYR A 30 4.89 1.24 17.78
C TYR A 30 6.19 1.98 17.43
N THR A 31 7.12 1.33 16.74
CA THR A 31 8.40 1.91 16.33
C THR A 31 8.50 2.14 14.82
N ALA A 32 7.44 1.84 14.06
CA ALA A 32 7.41 2.04 12.62
C ALA A 32 7.38 3.53 12.27
N ASP A 33 8.13 3.91 11.23
CA ASP A 33 8.11 5.28 10.69
C ASP A 33 6.77 5.62 10.01
N GLU A 34 6.14 4.62 9.39
CA GLU A 34 4.85 4.71 8.71
C GLU A 34 4.07 3.40 8.86
N ILE A 35 2.74 3.48 8.88
CA ILE A 35 1.86 2.30 8.82
C ILE A 35 0.73 2.59 7.84
N PHE A 36 0.38 1.59 7.03
CA PHE A 36 -0.79 1.62 6.17
C PHE A 36 -1.41 0.23 6.07
N VAL A 37 -2.69 0.19 5.70
CA VAL A 37 -3.42 -1.03 5.42
C VAL A 37 -3.85 -1.05 3.96
N VAL A 38 -4.07 -2.26 3.44
CA VAL A 38 -4.49 -2.47 2.06
C VAL A 38 -5.71 -3.35 1.98
N GLY A 39 -6.60 -3.06 1.05
CA GLY A 39 -7.76 -3.90 0.77
C GLY A 39 -8.59 -3.35 -0.39
N THR A 40 -9.47 -4.16 -0.97
CA THR A 40 -10.25 -3.75 -2.15
C THR A 40 -11.04 -2.47 -1.92
N ALA A 41 -11.65 -2.31 -0.74
CA ALA A 41 -12.39 -1.11 -0.37
C ALA A 41 -11.51 -0.01 0.27
N ALA A 42 -10.44 -0.42 0.96
CA ALA A 42 -9.55 0.51 1.66
C ALA A 42 -8.48 1.13 0.74
N GLU A 43 -8.28 0.55 -0.44
CA GLU A 43 -7.17 0.83 -1.36
C GLU A 43 -5.82 0.74 -0.62
N VAL A 44 -5.05 1.82 -0.60
CA VAL A 44 -3.89 2.03 0.28
C VAL A 44 -4.29 3.12 1.28
N SER A 45 -4.51 2.75 2.53
CA SER A 45 -5.00 3.67 3.56
C SER A 45 -3.98 3.82 4.68
N ALA A 46 -3.52 5.05 4.90
CA ALA A 46 -2.57 5.36 5.94
C ALA A 46 -3.20 5.22 7.34
N VAL A 47 -2.42 4.72 8.29
CA VAL A 47 -2.81 4.56 9.69
C VAL A 47 -2.11 5.64 10.50
N ASN A 48 -2.90 6.46 11.20
CA ASN A 48 -2.40 7.59 11.98
C ASN A 48 -2.19 7.28 13.48
N SER A 49 -2.70 6.14 13.96
CA SER A 49 -2.47 5.68 15.33
C SER A 49 -2.71 4.17 15.49
N VAL A 50 -2.05 3.58 16.49
CA VAL A 50 -2.28 2.21 16.96
C VAL A 50 -2.27 2.22 18.49
N ASP A 51 -3.31 1.68 19.13
CA ASP A 51 -3.45 1.65 20.60
C ASP A 51 -3.21 3.02 21.26
N ASP A 52 -3.89 4.06 20.74
CA ASP A 52 -3.77 5.46 21.19
C ASP A 52 -2.37 6.07 21.05
N ARG A 53 -1.47 5.43 20.29
CA ARG A 53 -0.13 5.95 19.98
C ARG A 53 -0.12 6.53 18.56
N PRO A 54 0.13 7.84 18.40
CA PRO A 54 0.23 8.45 17.08
C PRO A 54 1.39 7.89 16.26
N VAL A 55 1.18 7.80 14.95
CA VAL A 55 2.20 7.45 13.95
C VAL A 55 2.25 8.57 12.91
N PRO A 56 3.45 9.01 12.46
CA PRO A 56 3.55 9.98 11.37
C PRO A 56 2.77 9.51 10.13
N CYS A 57 1.80 10.30 9.68
CA CYS A 57 0.83 9.86 8.67
C CYS A 57 0.33 11.01 7.77
N PRO A 58 0.22 10.80 6.44
CA PRO A 58 0.84 9.72 5.67
C PRO A 58 2.33 10.05 5.44
N GLY A 59 3.21 9.08 5.59
CA GLY A 59 4.60 9.28 5.23
C GLY A 59 4.86 9.07 3.73
N PRO A 60 6.13 9.24 3.30
CA PRO A 60 6.51 9.21 1.89
C PRO A 60 6.20 7.88 1.17
N ALA A 61 6.50 6.72 1.78
CA ALA A 61 6.28 5.43 1.12
C ALA A 61 4.78 5.18 0.90
N THR A 62 3.96 5.49 1.92
CA THR A 62 2.51 5.34 1.85
C THR A 62 1.92 6.20 0.72
N LYS A 63 2.38 7.44 0.56
CA LYS A 63 1.90 8.35 -0.50
C LYS A 63 2.24 7.82 -1.89
N VAL A 64 3.49 7.42 -2.10
CA VAL A 64 3.94 6.87 -3.40
C VAL A 64 3.10 5.67 -3.79
N LEU A 65 2.87 4.74 -2.85
CA LEU A 65 2.09 3.53 -3.10
C LEU A 65 0.60 3.83 -3.32
N ALA A 66 0.03 4.79 -2.58
CA ALA A 66 -1.35 5.20 -2.75
C ALA A 66 -1.58 5.85 -4.12
N ASP A 67 -0.70 6.74 -4.55
CA ASP A 67 -0.78 7.41 -5.86
C ASP A 67 -0.61 6.39 -7.01
N ALA A 68 0.39 5.52 -6.92
CA ALA A 68 0.64 4.48 -7.92
C ALA A 68 -0.53 3.49 -8.03
N TYR A 69 -1.11 3.06 -6.89
CA TYR A 69 -2.29 2.21 -6.86
C TYR A 69 -3.50 2.92 -7.47
N ALA A 70 -3.72 4.19 -7.11
CA ALA A 70 -4.83 5.00 -7.61
C ALA A 70 -4.78 5.19 -9.14
N ASP A 71 -3.58 5.33 -9.71
CA ASP A 71 -3.38 5.40 -11.16
C ASP A 71 -3.61 4.04 -11.84
N LEU A 72 -3.11 2.95 -11.24
CA LEU A 72 -3.29 1.59 -11.74
C LEU A 72 -4.77 1.21 -11.83
N VAL A 73 -5.54 1.39 -10.76
CA VAL A 73 -6.96 0.97 -10.75
C VAL A 73 -7.84 1.79 -11.69
N ARG A 74 -7.39 3.01 -12.05
CA ARG A 74 -8.06 3.89 -13.03
C ARG A 74 -7.56 3.67 -14.46
N GLY A 75 -6.70 2.67 -14.70
CA GLY A 75 -6.15 2.37 -16.02
C GLY A 75 -5.20 3.45 -16.56
N ARG A 76 -4.62 4.28 -15.68
CA ARG A 76 -3.61 5.30 -16.02
C ARG A 76 -2.17 4.77 -15.96
N ASN A 77 -2.01 3.49 -15.60
CA ASN A 77 -0.74 2.80 -15.61
C ASN A 77 -0.67 1.89 -16.87
N GLU A 78 0.19 2.22 -17.82
CA GLU A 78 0.32 1.45 -19.07
C GLU A 78 0.92 0.05 -18.83
N THR A 79 1.86 -0.08 -17.90
CA THR A 79 2.54 -1.35 -17.57
C THR A 79 1.54 -2.43 -17.15
N TYR A 80 0.54 -2.06 -16.33
CA TYR A 80 -0.44 -2.98 -15.76
C TYR A 80 -1.84 -2.85 -16.36
N ARG A 81 -1.96 -2.24 -17.55
CA ARG A 81 -3.26 -2.03 -18.22
C ARG A 81 -4.05 -3.33 -18.41
N ALA A 82 -3.36 -4.47 -18.53
CA ALA A 82 -3.98 -5.79 -18.62
C ALA A 82 -4.78 -6.20 -17.37
N TRP A 83 -4.63 -5.51 -16.24
CA TRP A 83 -5.39 -5.77 -15.01
C TRP A 83 -6.73 -5.00 -14.96
N ASN A 84 -6.97 -4.09 -15.91
CA ASN A 84 -8.22 -3.35 -16.03
C ASN A 84 -9.03 -3.90 -17.21
N GLU A 85 -10.18 -4.50 -16.92
CA GLU A 85 -11.15 -4.89 -17.95
C GLU A 85 -12.15 -3.74 -18.18
N LEU A 86 -12.34 -3.34 -19.44
CA LEU A 86 -13.33 -2.34 -19.81
C LEU A 86 -14.71 -3.01 -19.85
N ALA A 87 -15.63 -2.54 -19.01
CA ALA A 87 -17.02 -2.97 -19.08
C ALA A 87 -17.61 -2.55 -20.44
N SER A 88 -18.08 -3.54 -21.21
CA SER A 88 -18.80 -3.37 -22.48
C SER A 88 -20.28 -3.14 -22.28
#